data_AF-A0A7W8B9G8-F1
#
_entry.id   AF-A0A7W8B9G8-F1
#
_cell.length_a   1.000
_cell.length_b   1.000
_cell.length_c   1.000
_cell.angle_alpha   90.00
_cell.angle_beta   90.00
_cell.angle_gamma   90.00
#
_symmetry.space_group_name_H-M   'P 1'
#
loop_
_entity.id
_entity.type
_entity.pdbx_description
1 polymer ?
#
loop_
_entity_poly.entity_id
_entity_poly.type
_entity_poly.pdbx_seq_one_letter_code
_entity_poly.pdbx_strand_id
1 'polypeptide(L)'
;MRLGTGPVQRRLVDAVVAVAMTSLTITFALQYHPGAPWPPFGPWAIALSALTGLPVAFRRAAPRTVLVVSCAGLTLYSAGGYQPSANVWPPVLAFFTVATELPFRRVLPGALLTACVWEYGGLSLHVVSVVVATAQTVLVLGLAWAFGAGARRLAERNGQLRVLTRRLQLEQAARARHEVTEERMRIARELHDVVAHHLSVIAVQSGLARYVFDTAPDTARTALGTVADTARQSLEEMRGLLGVLRLPPAACDGPAAPVASPEGSTPGLGDLPELVERVRAAGVRAELSVIGTARPLPPGGDLSAYRIVQEALTNVLKHAPAAHAAVELRYRGDLLTIRVDDDGGGAAGTGVERVPGGGHGLMGMRERAKLYGGTFAAGPRRQGGYGVLLTLPLPAPTAGADRADTGTGRPRAGTGPAGTGRGGERKQGHDPAEDPCPRRRRRDPDP
;
A
#
# COMPACT_ATOMS: atom_id res chain seq x y z
N MET A 1 2.77 7.20 4.31
CA MET A 1 3.62 6.94 5.50
C MET A 1 3.83 8.26 6.26
N ARG A 2 3.01 8.53 7.27
CA ARG A 2 3.04 9.79 8.05
C ARG A 2 3.97 9.60 9.27
N LEU A 3 5.27 9.88 9.12
CA LEU A 3 6.14 10.12 10.28
C LEU A 3 6.00 11.58 10.71
N GLY A 4 4.78 11.96 11.11
CA GLY A 4 4.58 13.18 11.86
C GLY A 4 5.02 12.92 13.30
N THR A 5 6.27 13.23 13.62
CA THR A 5 6.76 13.09 15.01
C THR A 5 5.87 13.94 15.92
N GLY A 6 5.09 13.25 16.76
CA GLY A 6 4.11 13.87 17.64
C GLY A 6 4.75 14.86 18.62
N PRO A 7 3.96 15.74 19.27
CA PRO A 7 4.47 16.71 20.22
C PRO A 7 5.27 16.06 21.37
N VAL A 8 4.89 14.83 21.77
CA VAL A 8 5.59 14.02 22.77
C VAL A 8 6.99 13.62 22.28
N GLN A 9 7.12 13.16 21.03
CA GLN A 9 8.40 12.75 20.47
C GLN A 9 9.37 13.92 20.30
N ARG A 10 8.86 15.13 19.99
CA ARG A 10 9.68 16.34 19.93
C ARG A 10 10.23 16.74 21.30
N ARG A 11 9.40 16.67 22.35
CA ARG A 11 9.82 16.93 23.73
C ARG A 11 10.85 15.91 24.22
N LEU A 12 10.67 14.63 23.87
CA LEU A 12 11.64 13.58 24.16
C LEU A 12 13.01 13.89 23.53
N VAL A 13 13.03 14.26 22.24
CA VAL A 13 14.28 14.61 21.54
C VAL A 13 14.96 15.82 22.19
N ASP A 14 14.22 16.86 22.53
CA ASP A 14 14.81 18.05 23.17
C ASP A 14 15.32 17.76 24.59
N ALA A 15 14.63 16.91 25.35
CA ALA A 15 15.10 16.44 26.66
C ALA A 15 16.39 15.60 26.55
N VAL A 16 16.46 14.69 25.57
CA VAL A 16 17.67 13.91 25.29
C VAL A 16 18.83 14.81 24.89
N VAL A 17 18.61 15.81 24.04
CA VAL A 17 19.64 16.78 23.65
C VAL A 17 20.12 17.58 24.86
N ALA A 18 19.21 18.04 25.72
CA ALA A 18 19.57 18.80 26.91
C ALA A 18 20.40 17.97 27.90
N VAL A 19 19.98 16.74 28.19
CA VAL A 19 20.73 15.81 29.07
C VAL A 19 22.07 15.45 28.45
N ALA A 20 22.11 15.05 27.18
CA ALA A 20 23.35 14.67 26.51
C ALA A 20 24.35 15.84 26.47
N MET A 21 23.89 17.05 26.15
CA MET A 21 24.75 18.23 26.13
C MET A 21 25.24 18.59 27.53
N THR A 22 24.37 18.58 28.55
CA THR A 22 24.75 18.86 29.94
C THR A 22 25.78 17.84 30.45
N SER A 23 25.53 16.55 30.22
CA SER A 23 26.46 15.48 30.57
C SER A 23 27.81 15.66 29.87
N LEU A 24 27.81 15.98 28.56
CA LEU A 24 29.03 16.22 27.79
C LEU A 24 29.81 17.42 28.34
N THR A 25 29.13 18.52 28.68
CA THR A 25 29.78 19.71 29.27
C THR A 25 30.41 19.39 30.62
N ILE A 26 29.74 18.62 31.48
CA ILE A 26 30.25 18.19 32.79
C ILE A 26 31.44 17.24 32.61
N THR A 27 31.34 16.24 31.74
CA THR A 27 32.44 15.30 31.45
C THR A 27 33.67 16.02 30.92
N PHE A 28 33.48 17.00 30.02
CA PHE A 28 34.56 17.80 29.49
C PHE A 28 35.19 18.69 30.56
N ALA A 29 34.37 19.30 31.43
CA ALA A 29 34.88 20.12 32.53
C ALA A 29 35.72 19.33 33.54
N LEU A 30 35.36 18.07 33.81
CA LEU A 30 36.11 17.16 34.69
C LEU A 30 37.51 16.78 34.14
N GLN A 31 37.76 16.95 32.84
CA GLN A 31 39.08 16.68 32.24
C GLN A 31 40.10 17.79 32.54
N TYR A 32 39.66 18.97 33.01
CA TYR A 32 40.57 20.04 33.37
C TYR A 32 41.21 19.77 34.74
N HIS A 33 42.54 19.57 34.73
CA HIS A 33 43.30 19.13 35.90
C HIS A 33 43.53 20.22 36.95
N PRO A 34 43.77 19.85 38.23
CA PRO A 34 44.06 20.78 39.34
C PRO A 34 45.35 21.62 39.24
N GLY A 35 46.16 21.44 38.19
CA GLY A 35 47.36 22.23 37.91
C GLY A 35 47.15 23.35 36.89
N ALA A 36 45.96 23.44 36.31
CA ALA A 36 45.55 24.57 35.48
C ALA A 36 45.09 25.75 36.37
N PRO A 37 44.99 26.99 35.87
CA PRO A 37 44.61 28.17 36.66
C PRO A 37 43.12 28.17 37.09
N TRP A 38 42.48 27.01 37.16
CA TRP A 38 41.05 26.82 37.36
C TRP A 38 40.75 26.26 38.76
N PRO A 39 39.69 26.73 39.43
CA PRO A 39 39.22 26.13 40.66
C PRO A 39 38.83 24.66 40.47
N PRO A 40 38.91 23.83 41.53
CA PRO A 40 38.49 22.44 41.44
C PRO A 40 37.01 22.34 41.05
N PHE A 41 36.70 21.37 40.18
CA PHE A 41 35.35 21.15 39.69
C PHE A 41 34.48 20.48 40.76
N GLY A 42 33.88 21.31 41.63
CA GLY A 42 33.03 20.87 42.74
C GLY A 42 31.52 20.87 42.43
N PRO A 43 30.68 20.60 43.44
CA PRO A 43 29.21 20.57 43.30
C PRO A 43 28.62 21.85 42.72
N TRP A 44 29.23 23.00 43.01
CA TRP A 44 28.81 24.30 42.48
C TRP A 44 29.02 24.42 40.97
N ALA A 45 30.15 23.93 40.44
CA ALA A 45 30.44 23.93 39.02
C ALA A 45 29.47 23.01 38.24
N ILE A 46 29.09 21.88 38.84
CA ILE A 46 28.06 20.98 38.31
C ILE A 46 26.69 21.67 38.26
N ALA A 47 26.29 22.35 39.34
CA ALA A 47 25.02 23.07 39.40
C ALA A 47 24.94 24.19 38.34
N LEU A 48 26.01 24.95 38.16
CA LEU A 48 26.09 25.99 37.13
C LEU A 48 26.10 25.41 35.71
N SER A 49 26.75 24.26 35.49
CA SER A 49 26.71 23.56 34.19
C SER A 49 25.33 22.95 33.90
N ALA A 50 24.61 22.52 34.92
CA ALA A 50 23.22 22.12 34.78
C ALA A 50 22.31 23.31 34.44
N LEU A 51 22.58 24.48 35.03
CA LEU A 51 21.85 25.72 34.76
C LEU A 51 22.06 26.21 33.31
N THR A 52 23.22 25.98 32.70
CA THR A 52 23.46 26.32 31.29
C THR A 52 22.75 25.34 30.34
N GLY A 53 22.84 24.04 30.63
CA GLY A 53 22.44 22.96 29.71
C GLY A 53 20.98 22.48 29.82
N LEU A 54 20.43 22.29 31.02
CA LEU A 54 19.08 21.73 31.20
C LEU A 54 17.93 22.58 30.63
N PRO A 55 17.97 23.93 30.67
CA PRO A 55 16.93 24.77 30.08
C PRO A 55 16.71 24.50 28.58
N VAL A 56 17.70 23.97 27.87
CA VAL A 56 17.63 23.61 26.45
C VAL A 56 16.50 22.61 26.16
N ALA A 57 16.05 21.84 27.14
CA ALA A 57 14.88 20.97 27.01
C ALA A 57 13.61 21.75 26.63
N PHE A 58 13.54 23.03 27.01
CA PHE A 58 12.43 23.93 26.73
C PHE A 58 12.69 24.88 25.56
N ARG A 59 13.76 24.65 24.77
CA ARG A 59 14.20 25.58 23.69
C ARG A 59 13.12 25.88 22.65
N ARG A 60 12.16 24.97 22.42
CA ARG A 60 11.04 25.18 21.49
C ARG A 60 9.80 25.81 22.12
N ALA A 61 9.70 25.77 23.46
CA ALA A 61 8.55 26.33 24.18
C ALA A 61 8.82 27.79 24.59
N ALA A 62 10.05 28.10 25.00
CA ALA A 62 10.46 29.43 25.44
C ALA A 62 11.89 29.77 24.98
N PRO A 63 12.18 29.85 23.66
CA PRO A 63 13.53 29.99 23.11
C PRO A 63 14.29 31.21 23.66
N ARG A 64 13.61 32.33 23.89
CA ARG A 64 14.20 33.55 24.44
C ARG A 64 14.59 33.39 25.91
N THR A 65 13.70 32.80 26.70
CA THR A 65 13.96 32.53 28.12
C THR A 65 15.12 31.57 28.28
N VAL A 66 15.15 30.50 27.47
CA VAL A 66 16.25 29.54 27.46
C VAL A 66 17.57 30.21 27.11
N LEU A 67 17.61 31.08 26.09
CA LEU A 67 18.81 31.83 25.75
C LEU A 67 19.30 32.68 26.93
N VAL A 68 18.42 33.44 27.56
CA VAL A 68 18.77 34.30 28.71
C VAL A 68 19.27 33.48 29.89
N VAL A 69 18.60 32.38 30.24
CA VAL A 69 19.00 31.51 31.36
C VAL A 69 20.34 30.83 31.08
N SER A 70 20.55 30.30 29.86
CA SER A 70 21.83 29.69 29.48
C SER A 70 22.98 30.70 29.48
N CYS A 71 22.75 31.93 28.99
CA CYS A 71 23.72 33.02 29.06
C CYS A 71 24.03 33.45 30.51
N ALA A 72 23.01 33.53 31.37
CA ALA A 72 23.19 33.85 32.79
C ALA A 72 24.00 32.77 33.51
N GLY A 73 23.70 31.49 33.24
CA GLY A 73 24.45 30.36 33.78
C GLY A 73 25.93 30.39 33.37
N LEU A 74 26.22 30.69 32.10
CA LEU A 74 27.60 30.79 31.62
C LEU A 74 28.33 31.98 32.23
N THR A 75 27.64 33.11 32.39
CA THR A 75 28.21 34.31 33.05
C THR A 75 28.59 34.01 34.50
N LEU A 76 27.70 33.35 35.26
CA LEU A 76 27.96 32.93 36.64
C LEU A 76 29.09 31.89 36.72
N TYR A 77 29.13 30.95 35.77
CA TYR A 77 30.20 29.97 35.65
C TYR A 77 31.56 30.62 35.39
N SER A 78 31.64 31.59 34.48
CA SER A 78 32.87 32.35 34.22
C SER A 78 33.26 33.27 35.39
N ALA A 79 32.29 33.90 36.06
CA ALA A 79 32.53 34.72 37.25
C ALA A 79 33.07 33.90 38.43
N GLY A 80 32.73 32.61 38.49
CA GLY A 80 33.32 31.64 39.43
C GLY A 80 34.76 31.23 39.10
N GLY A 81 35.34 31.77 38.01
CA GLY A 81 36.71 31.47 37.58
C GLY A 81 36.85 30.13 36.87
N TYR A 82 35.76 29.47 36.47
CA TYR A 82 35.83 28.18 35.78
C TYR A 82 36.07 28.34 34.27
N GLN A 83 36.67 27.32 33.65
CA GLN A 83 37.03 27.34 32.23
C GLN A 83 35.81 27.47 31.29
N PRO A 84 35.58 28.62 30.62
CA PRO A 84 34.32 28.90 29.92
C PRO A 84 34.05 27.97 28.75
N SER A 85 35.10 27.48 28.07
CA SER A 85 34.98 26.59 26.90
C SER A 85 34.20 25.31 27.21
N ALA A 86 34.09 24.90 28.47
CA ALA A 86 33.27 23.76 28.86
C ALA A 86 31.75 24.01 28.70
N ASN A 87 31.30 25.27 28.77
CA ASN A 87 29.88 25.63 28.85
C ASN A 87 29.42 26.62 27.76
N VAL A 88 30.20 26.84 26.70
CA VAL A 88 29.85 27.76 25.60
C VAL A 88 28.75 27.25 24.66
N TRP A 89 28.59 25.94 24.53
CA TRP A 89 27.69 25.34 23.53
C TRP A 89 26.19 25.47 23.85
N PRO A 90 25.71 25.37 25.11
CA PRO A 90 24.29 25.55 25.41
C PRO A 90 23.72 26.92 25.00
N PRO A 91 24.36 28.07 25.31
CA PRO A 91 23.92 29.37 24.78
C PRO A 91 23.92 29.45 23.26
N VAL A 92 24.92 28.85 22.58
CA VAL A 92 24.98 28.83 21.11
C VAL A 92 23.81 28.05 20.50
N LEU A 93 23.45 26.91 21.09
CA LEU A 93 22.30 26.14 20.64
C LEU A 93 20.97 26.86 20.91
N ALA A 94 20.87 27.56 22.05
CA ALA A 94 19.72 28.41 22.35
C ALA A 94 19.62 29.58 21.34
N PHE A 95 20.74 30.21 21.00
CA PHE A 95 20.81 31.26 19.99
C PHE A 95 20.42 30.76 18.60
N PHE A 96 20.94 29.61 18.17
CA PHE A 96 20.52 28.93 16.95
C PHE A 96 19.00 28.74 16.91
N THR A 97 18.41 28.29 18.03
CA THR A 97 16.96 28.07 18.12
C THR A 97 16.18 29.39 17.96
N VAL A 98 16.63 30.48 18.57
CA VAL A 98 16.04 31.82 18.35
C VAL A 98 16.21 32.28 16.89
N ALA A 99 17.36 32.00 16.27
CA ALA A 99 17.62 32.31 14.87
C ALA A 99 16.73 31.51 13.91
N THR A 100 16.23 30.34 14.33
CA THR A 100 15.23 29.55 13.59
C THR A 100 13.79 30.08 13.69
N GLU A 101 13.53 31.13 14.49
CA GLU A 101 12.18 31.69 14.62
C GLU A 101 12.09 33.16 14.20
N LEU A 102 13.19 33.90 14.30
CA LEU A 102 13.16 35.37 14.16
C LEU A 102 14.00 35.88 12.98
N PRO A 103 13.55 36.96 12.30
CA PRO A 103 14.33 37.64 11.27
C PRO A 103 15.56 38.35 11.86
N PHE A 104 16.56 38.63 11.03
CA PHE A 104 17.87 39.16 11.43
C PHE A 104 17.79 40.32 12.44
N ARG A 105 16.95 41.33 12.17
CA ARG A 105 16.80 42.52 13.05
C ARG A 105 16.36 42.17 14.48
N ARG A 106 15.58 41.11 14.66
CA ARG A 106 15.07 40.68 15.98
C ARG A 106 15.98 39.65 16.66
N VAL A 107 16.92 39.05 15.92
CA VAL A 107 17.93 38.12 16.45
C VAL A 107 19.14 38.89 17.01
N LEU A 108 19.38 40.11 16.53
CA LEU A 108 20.55 40.92 16.89
C LEU A 108 20.77 41.08 18.40
N PRO A 109 19.76 41.39 19.26
CA PRO A 109 19.97 41.48 20.70
C PRO A 109 20.43 40.16 21.33
N GLY A 110 19.91 39.03 20.84
CA GLY A 110 20.33 37.70 21.29
C GLY A 110 21.74 37.35 20.82
N ALA A 111 22.13 37.78 19.61
CA ALA A 111 23.48 37.62 19.10
C ALA A 111 24.48 38.42 19.94
N LEU A 112 24.15 39.69 20.22
CA LEU A 112 24.95 40.57 21.07
C LEU A 112 25.09 40.01 22.49
N LEU A 113 24.00 39.56 23.11
CA LEU A 113 24.04 38.93 24.44
C LEU A 113 24.98 37.71 24.45
N THR A 114 24.84 36.82 23.46
CA THR A 114 25.66 35.60 23.38
C THR A 114 27.13 35.95 23.14
N ALA A 115 27.40 36.94 22.28
CA ALA A 115 28.76 37.43 22.01
C ALA A 115 29.39 38.05 23.26
N CYS A 116 28.68 38.94 23.96
CA CYS A 116 29.19 39.58 25.17
C CYS A 116 29.53 38.56 26.27
N VAL A 117 28.69 37.53 26.46
CA VAL A 117 28.95 36.49 27.46
C VAL A 117 30.14 35.61 27.04
N TRP A 118 30.28 35.30 25.75
CA TRP A 118 31.44 34.57 25.23
C TRP A 118 32.74 35.35 25.44
N GLU A 119 32.78 36.61 25.02
CA GLU A 119 33.94 37.49 25.16
C GLU A 119 34.30 37.72 26.62
N TYR A 120 33.29 37.89 27.50
CA TYR A 120 33.51 37.98 28.94
C TYR A 120 34.28 36.76 29.46
N GLY A 121 33.87 35.54 29.09
CA GLY A 121 34.59 34.34 29.49
C GLY A 121 36.02 34.29 28.94
N GLY A 122 36.21 34.60 27.65
CA GLY A 122 37.52 34.54 26.99
C GLY A 122 38.53 35.58 27.52
N LEU A 123 38.06 36.81 27.73
CA LEU A 123 38.88 37.95 28.16
C LEU A 123 39.20 37.90 29.65
N SER A 124 38.21 37.60 30.50
CA SER A 124 38.39 37.62 31.97
C SER A 124 39.41 36.58 32.45
N LEU A 125 39.61 35.52 31.67
CA LEU A 125 40.44 34.37 32.05
C LEU A 125 41.67 34.19 31.15
N HIS A 126 41.96 35.18 30.29
CA HIS A 126 43.15 35.25 29.42
C HIS A 126 43.44 33.95 28.64
N VAL A 127 42.40 33.23 28.24
CA VAL A 127 42.52 31.88 27.65
C VAL A 127 43.08 31.93 26.23
N VAL A 128 42.72 32.96 25.48
CA VAL A 128 43.07 33.16 24.07
C VAL A 128 43.24 34.65 23.81
N SER A 129 43.99 35.03 22.78
CA SER A 129 44.09 36.43 22.36
C SER A 129 42.73 36.99 21.95
N VAL A 130 42.51 38.29 22.20
CA VAL A 130 41.25 39.00 21.88
C VAL A 130 40.87 38.83 20.41
N VAL A 131 41.86 38.86 19.51
CA VAL A 131 41.66 38.69 18.07
C VAL A 131 41.07 37.32 17.74
N VAL A 132 41.59 36.25 18.35
CA VAL A 132 41.11 34.89 18.10
C VAL A 132 39.75 34.66 18.75
N ALA A 133 39.53 35.16 19.97
CA ALA A 133 38.23 35.09 20.64
C ALA A 133 37.13 35.78 19.80
N THR A 134 37.39 37.02 19.36
CA THR A 134 36.47 37.78 18.50
C THR A 134 36.21 37.05 17.18
N ALA A 135 37.24 36.52 16.54
CA ALA A 135 37.09 35.77 15.29
C ALA A 135 36.23 34.50 15.48
N GLN A 136 36.43 33.76 16.57
CA GLN A 136 35.62 32.58 16.91
C GLN A 136 34.16 32.95 17.18
N THR A 137 33.92 34.00 17.98
CA THR A 137 32.57 34.50 18.29
C THR A 137 31.81 34.88 17.01
N VAL A 138 32.44 35.67 16.14
CA VAL A 138 31.85 36.09 14.86
C VAL A 138 31.58 34.89 13.95
N LEU A 139 32.53 33.96 13.83
CA LEU A 139 32.39 32.77 13.00
C LEU A 139 31.26 31.87 13.50
N VAL A 140 31.24 31.53 14.79
CA VAL A 140 30.27 30.58 15.36
C VAL A 140 28.87 31.15 15.38
N LEU A 141 28.69 32.41 15.80
CA LEU A 141 27.37 33.05 15.77
C LEU A 141 26.91 33.32 14.33
N GLY A 142 27.83 33.67 13.43
CA GLY A 142 27.56 33.83 12.00
C GLY A 142 27.07 32.53 11.37
N LEU A 143 27.74 31.41 11.64
CA LEU A 143 27.32 30.07 11.19
C LEU A 143 25.99 29.65 11.83
N ALA A 144 25.83 29.80 13.14
CA ALA A 144 24.58 29.48 13.84
C ALA A 144 23.40 30.28 13.27
N TRP A 145 23.60 31.55 12.97
CA TRP A 145 22.59 32.37 12.29
C TRP A 145 22.33 31.90 10.85
N ALA A 146 23.38 31.64 10.06
CA ALA A 146 23.24 31.19 8.68
C ALA A 146 22.47 29.87 8.58
N PHE A 147 22.80 28.89 9.43
CA PHE A 147 22.07 27.63 9.53
C PHE A 147 20.64 27.83 10.02
N GLY A 148 20.41 28.67 11.03
CA GLY A 148 19.08 28.96 11.54
C GLY A 148 18.18 29.64 10.49
N ALA A 149 18.73 30.62 9.77
CA ALA A 149 18.07 31.31 8.66
C ALA A 149 17.80 30.37 7.47
N GLY A 150 18.75 29.47 7.16
CA GLY A 150 18.58 28.43 6.14
C GLY A 150 17.44 27.46 6.50
N ALA A 151 17.42 26.96 7.74
CA ALA A 151 16.37 26.09 8.24
C ALA A 151 14.99 26.75 8.20
N ARG A 152 14.89 28.04 8.55
CA ARG A 152 13.66 28.84 8.41
C ARG A 152 13.17 28.90 6.98
N ARG A 153 14.04 29.33 6.05
CA ARG A 153 13.71 29.44 4.63
C ARG A 153 13.27 28.09 4.05
N LEU A 154 13.92 27.00 4.47
CA LEU A 154 13.55 25.66 4.05
C LEU A 154 12.19 25.24 4.61
N ALA A 155 11.91 25.54 5.88
CA ALA A 155 10.60 25.28 6.49
C ALA A 155 9.47 26.08 5.82
N GLU A 156 9.70 27.36 5.53
CA GLU A 156 8.79 28.24 4.80
C GLU A 156 8.50 27.70 3.39
N ARG A 157 9.55 27.36 2.62
CA ARG A 157 9.43 26.76 1.28
C ARG A 157 8.68 25.42 1.30
N ASN A 158 9.01 24.54 2.24
CA ASN A 158 8.31 23.27 2.39
C ASN A 158 6.84 23.46 2.78
N GLY A 159 6.52 24.49 3.57
CA GLY A 159 5.15 24.89 3.88
C GLY A 159 4.39 25.31 2.62
N GLN A 160 5.00 26.19 1.80
CA GLN A 160 4.42 26.65 0.53
C GLN A 160 4.20 25.49 -0.45
N LEU A 161 5.19 24.61 -0.62
CA LEU A 161 5.08 23.43 -1.48
C LEU A 161 3.91 22.52 -1.04
N ARG A 162 3.75 22.27 0.26
CA ARG A 162 2.62 21.46 0.76
C ARG A 162 1.26 22.09 0.45
N VAL A 163 1.14 23.41 0.55
CA VAL A 163 -0.10 24.13 0.20
C VAL A 163 -0.38 24.01 -1.30
N LEU A 164 0.64 24.21 -2.14
CA LEU A 164 0.52 24.08 -3.59
C LEU A 164 0.16 22.65 -4.02
N THR A 165 0.82 21.63 -3.47
CA THR A 165 0.50 20.22 -3.75
C THR A 165 -0.95 19.90 -3.38
N ARG A 166 -1.42 20.36 -2.21
CA ARG A 166 -2.81 20.16 -1.80
C ARG A 166 -3.79 20.84 -2.75
N ARG A 167 -3.47 22.06 -3.21
CA ARG A 167 -4.30 22.78 -4.19
C ARG A 167 -4.36 22.06 -5.54
N LEU A 168 -3.22 21.62 -6.06
CA LEU A 168 -3.15 20.86 -7.32
C LEU A 168 -3.95 19.55 -7.25
N GLN A 169 -3.87 18.83 -6.12
CA GLN A 169 -4.67 17.62 -5.91
C GLN A 169 -6.18 17.89 -5.95
N LEU A 170 -6.63 19.00 -5.34
CA LEU A 170 -8.04 19.40 -5.39
C LEU A 170 -8.46 19.81 -6.80
N GLU A 171 -7.62 20.56 -7.53
CA GLU A 171 -7.88 20.97 -8.90
C GLU A 171 -7.93 19.78 -9.86
N GLN A 172 -7.02 18.81 -9.73
CA GLN A 172 -7.03 17.57 -10.50
C GLN A 172 -8.29 16.73 -10.23
N ALA A 173 -8.69 16.60 -8.96
CA ALA A 173 -9.91 15.89 -8.60
C ALA A 173 -11.16 16.58 -9.15
N ALA A 174 -11.19 17.92 -9.18
CA ALA A 174 -12.27 18.68 -9.80
C ALA A 174 -12.32 18.49 -11.32
N ARG A 175 -11.17 18.57 -12.01
CA ARG A 175 -11.08 18.33 -13.46
C ARG A 175 -11.54 16.94 -13.85
N ALA A 176 -11.07 15.91 -13.14
CA ALA A 176 -11.49 14.53 -13.40
C ALA A 176 -13.02 14.34 -13.25
N ARG A 177 -13.64 15.01 -12.27
CA ARG A 177 -15.11 14.97 -12.11
C ARG A 177 -15.84 15.70 -13.25
N HIS A 178 -15.30 16.82 -13.71
CA HIS A 178 -15.85 17.56 -14.84
C HIS A 178 -15.76 16.73 -16.12
N GLU A 179 -14.60 16.13 -16.41
CA GLU A 179 -14.40 15.25 -17.58
C GLU A 179 -15.38 14.06 -17.57
N VAL A 180 -15.57 13.39 -16.43
CA VAL A 180 -16.57 12.30 -16.30
C VAL A 180 -17.99 12.81 -16.55
N THR A 181 -18.31 14.02 -16.10
CA THR A 181 -19.65 14.60 -16.30
C THR A 181 -19.88 14.98 -17.76
N GLU A 182 -18.90 15.59 -18.42
CA GLU A 182 -18.96 15.90 -19.85
C GLU A 182 -19.10 14.64 -20.70
N GLU A 183 -18.35 13.59 -20.36
CA GLU A 183 -18.43 12.32 -21.08
C GLU A 183 -19.81 11.67 -20.88
N ARG A 184 -20.35 11.68 -19.66
CA ARG A 184 -21.72 11.21 -19.41
C ARG A 184 -22.76 11.98 -20.22
N MET A 185 -22.62 13.30 -20.35
CA MET A 185 -23.52 14.13 -21.15
C MET A 185 -23.34 13.92 -22.65
N ARG A 186 -22.14 13.56 -23.11
CA ARG A 186 -21.89 13.16 -24.51
C ARG A 186 -22.59 11.84 -24.82
N ILE A 187 -22.35 10.84 -23.99
CA ILE A 187 -22.96 9.51 -24.11
C ILE A 187 -24.49 9.59 -24.07
N ALA A 188 -25.06 10.40 -23.17
CA ALA A 188 -26.51 10.60 -23.09
C ALA A 188 -27.09 11.20 -24.38
N ARG A 189 -26.36 12.11 -25.04
CA ARG A 189 -26.78 12.69 -26.33
C ARG A 189 -26.68 11.68 -27.46
N GLU A 190 -25.57 10.95 -27.56
CA GLU A 190 -25.41 9.89 -28.56
C GLU A 190 -26.50 8.82 -28.42
N LEU A 191 -26.82 8.40 -27.19
CA LEU A 191 -27.94 7.50 -26.92
C LEU A 191 -29.28 8.10 -27.33
N HIS A 192 -29.53 9.38 -27.03
CA HIS A 192 -30.77 10.05 -27.39
C HIS A 192 -30.93 10.14 -28.91
N ASP A 193 -29.87 10.47 -29.65
CA ASP A 193 -29.89 10.59 -31.11
C ASP A 193 -30.18 9.24 -31.77
N VAL A 194 -29.53 8.16 -31.32
CA VAL A 194 -29.79 6.79 -31.80
C VAL A 194 -31.24 6.40 -31.54
N VAL A 195 -31.73 6.59 -30.30
CA VAL A 195 -33.12 6.22 -29.93
C VAL A 195 -34.14 7.03 -30.72
N ALA A 196 -33.95 8.35 -30.84
CA ALA A 196 -34.85 9.24 -31.57
C ALA A 196 -34.94 8.87 -33.06
N HIS A 197 -33.81 8.50 -33.67
CA HIS A 197 -33.78 8.06 -35.07
C HIS A 197 -34.61 6.78 -35.29
N HIS A 198 -34.38 5.73 -34.48
CA HIS A 198 -35.10 4.47 -34.59
C HIS A 198 -36.61 4.64 -34.34
N LEU A 199 -36.98 5.42 -33.31
CA LEU A 199 -38.38 5.72 -33.03
C LEU A 199 -39.07 6.47 -34.18
N SER A 200 -38.35 7.36 -34.85
CA SER A 200 -38.88 8.09 -36.02
C SER A 200 -39.17 7.14 -37.18
N VAL A 201 -38.25 6.22 -37.49
CA VAL A 201 -38.45 5.19 -38.53
C VAL A 201 -39.64 4.29 -38.19
N ILE A 202 -39.71 3.81 -36.94
CA ILE A 202 -40.83 2.99 -36.46
C ILE A 202 -42.16 3.74 -36.60
N ALA A 203 -42.22 5.02 -36.21
CA ALA A 203 -43.43 5.83 -36.29
C ALA A 203 -43.89 6.03 -37.76
N VAL A 204 -42.96 6.35 -38.66
CA VAL A 204 -43.25 6.53 -40.09
C VAL A 204 -43.72 5.21 -40.73
N GLN A 205 -43.02 4.09 -40.50
CA GLN A 205 -43.38 2.79 -41.05
C GLN A 205 -44.70 2.25 -40.49
N SER A 206 -44.97 2.48 -39.20
CA SER A 206 -46.25 2.13 -38.57
C SER A 206 -47.39 2.96 -39.16
N GLY A 207 -47.16 4.25 -39.43
CA GLY A 207 -48.11 5.13 -40.11
C GLY A 207 -48.42 4.66 -41.53
N LEU A 208 -47.40 4.26 -42.29
CA LEU A 208 -47.54 3.69 -43.63
C LEU A 208 -48.34 2.39 -43.61
N ALA A 209 -47.98 1.45 -42.72
CA ALA A 209 -48.67 0.17 -42.57
C ALA A 209 -50.16 0.36 -42.26
N ARG A 210 -50.50 1.34 -41.41
CA ARG A 210 -51.89 1.68 -41.09
C ARG A 210 -52.64 2.29 -42.28
N TYR A 211 -51.97 3.09 -43.10
CA TYR A 211 -52.59 3.75 -44.25
C TYR A 211 -52.90 2.77 -45.39
N VAL A 212 -52.03 1.79 -45.64
CA VAL A 212 -52.17 0.85 -46.77
C VAL A 212 -52.72 -0.53 -46.39
N PHE A 213 -53.17 -0.70 -45.14
CA PHE A 213 -53.54 -2.00 -44.58
C PHE A 213 -54.58 -2.76 -45.43
N ASP A 214 -55.64 -2.07 -45.84
CA ASP A 214 -56.73 -2.67 -46.63
C ASP A 214 -56.48 -2.61 -48.14
N THR A 215 -55.70 -1.63 -48.61
CA THR A 215 -55.51 -1.37 -50.05
C THR A 215 -54.31 -2.10 -50.65
N ALA A 216 -53.26 -2.36 -49.86
CA ALA A 216 -52.04 -3.02 -50.30
C ALA A 216 -51.43 -3.86 -49.16
N PRO A 217 -52.00 -5.03 -48.85
CA PRO A 217 -51.63 -5.83 -47.68
C PRO A 217 -50.18 -6.31 -47.70
N ASP A 218 -49.58 -6.56 -48.87
CA ASP A 218 -48.18 -6.98 -48.97
C ASP A 218 -47.21 -5.83 -48.62
N THR A 219 -47.57 -4.59 -48.96
CA THR A 219 -46.83 -3.39 -48.54
C THR A 219 -46.95 -3.18 -47.04
N ALA A 220 -48.13 -3.39 -46.46
CA ALA A 220 -48.35 -3.32 -45.02
C ALA A 220 -47.52 -4.36 -44.24
N ARG A 221 -47.46 -5.61 -44.74
CA ARG A 221 -46.59 -6.66 -44.16
C ARG A 221 -45.11 -6.28 -44.21
N THR A 222 -44.65 -5.76 -45.33
CA THR A 222 -43.26 -5.31 -45.49
C THR A 222 -42.92 -4.19 -44.49
N ALA A 223 -43.78 -3.18 -44.37
CA ALA A 223 -43.59 -2.07 -43.43
C ALA A 223 -43.55 -2.54 -41.96
N LEU A 224 -44.42 -3.47 -41.57
CA LEU A 224 -44.39 -4.09 -40.24
C LEU A 224 -43.13 -4.94 -40.01
N GLY A 225 -42.61 -5.60 -41.05
CA GLY A 225 -41.31 -6.28 -41.01
C GLY A 225 -40.17 -5.30 -40.70
N THR A 226 -40.13 -4.15 -41.40
CA THR A 226 -39.15 -3.09 -41.14
C THR A 226 -39.24 -2.55 -39.72
N VAL A 227 -40.44 -2.40 -39.16
CA VAL A 227 -40.63 -2.02 -37.74
C VAL A 227 -40.00 -3.05 -36.80
N ALA A 228 -40.26 -4.34 -37.01
CA ALA A 228 -39.72 -5.41 -36.17
C ALA A 228 -38.18 -5.49 -36.24
N ASP A 229 -37.61 -5.34 -37.43
CA ASP A 229 -36.16 -5.37 -37.64
C ASP A 229 -35.49 -4.14 -37.01
N THR A 230 -36.06 -2.95 -37.21
CA THR A 230 -35.58 -1.69 -36.62
C THR A 230 -35.64 -1.72 -35.10
N ALA A 231 -36.68 -2.31 -34.51
CA ALA A 231 -36.80 -2.48 -33.07
C ALA A 231 -35.76 -3.46 -32.50
N ARG A 232 -35.48 -4.58 -33.20
CA ARG A 232 -34.42 -5.52 -32.80
C ARG A 232 -33.04 -4.87 -32.88
N GLN A 233 -32.74 -4.19 -33.97
CA GLN A 233 -31.46 -3.49 -34.17
C GLN A 233 -31.26 -2.41 -33.09
N SER A 234 -32.28 -1.59 -32.81
CA SER A 234 -32.20 -0.55 -31.77
C SER A 234 -31.89 -1.11 -30.38
N LEU A 235 -32.51 -2.24 -30.02
CA LEU A 235 -32.26 -2.93 -28.75
C LEU A 235 -30.83 -3.50 -28.68
N GLU A 236 -30.28 -3.99 -29.78
CA GLU A 236 -28.90 -4.47 -29.86
C GLU A 236 -27.88 -3.32 -29.73
N GLU A 237 -28.10 -2.21 -30.44
CA GLU A 237 -27.25 -1.02 -30.36
C GLU A 237 -27.27 -0.39 -28.94
N MET A 238 -28.45 -0.28 -28.32
CA MET A 238 -28.58 0.19 -26.93
C MET A 238 -27.85 -0.73 -25.93
N ARG A 239 -27.95 -2.06 -26.12
CA ARG A 239 -27.23 -3.04 -25.27
C ARG A 239 -25.72 -2.95 -25.47
N GLY A 240 -25.25 -2.71 -26.70
CA GLY A 240 -23.84 -2.48 -27.00
C GLY A 240 -23.29 -1.26 -26.28
N LEU A 241 -23.96 -0.10 -26.41
CA LEU A 241 -23.54 1.15 -25.77
C LEU A 241 -23.60 1.08 -24.23
N LEU A 242 -24.63 0.46 -23.65
CA LEU A 242 -24.74 0.27 -22.20
C LEU A 242 -23.80 -0.81 -21.65
N GLY A 243 -23.39 -1.78 -22.47
CA GLY A 243 -22.40 -2.79 -22.13
C GLY A 243 -21.00 -2.21 -21.91
N VAL A 244 -20.65 -1.16 -22.65
CA VAL A 244 -19.39 -0.41 -22.49
C VAL A 244 -19.37 0.46 -21.23
N LEU A 245 -20.53 0.94 -20.78
CA LEU A 245 -20.70 1.80 -19.58
C LEU A 245 -20.80 1.06 -18.26
N ARG A 246 -20.98 -0.27 -18.29
CA ARG A 246 -21.05 -1.13 -17.10
C ARG A 246 -19.70 -1.64 -16.62
N LEU A 247 -18.57 -1.16 -17.14
CA LEU A 247 -17.28 -1.36 -16.52
C LEU A 247 -17.17 -0.50 -15.24
N PRO A 248 -17.18 -1.08 -14.03
CA PRO A 248 -16.73 -0.37 -12.85
C PRO A 248 -15.21 -0.17 -12.93
N PRO A 249 -14.64 0.86 -12.27
CA PRO A 249 -13.20 0.88 -12.05
C PRO A 249 -12.86 -0.31 -11.13
N ALA A 250 -12.33 -1.37 -11.74
CA ALA A 250 -12.15 -2.74 -11.23
C ALA A 250 -13.42 -3.63 -11.28
N ALA A 251 -13.25 -4.83 -11.86
CA ALA A 251 -14.23 -5.91 -12.09
C ALA A 251 -15.11 -5.78 -13.35
N CYS A 252 -14.60 -6.28 -14.47
CA CYS A 252 -15.34 -6.41 -15.73
C CYS A 252 -16.34 -7.57 -15.67
N ASP A 253 -17.64 -7.28 -15.70
CA ASP A 253 -18.71 -8.19 -16.12
C ASP A 253 -19.66 -7.47 -17.09
N GLY A 254 -19.84 -8.01 -18.29
CA GLY A 254 -20.90 -7.63 -19.24
C GLY A 254 -22.13 -8.56 -19.09
N PRO A 255 -23.33 -8.20 -19.58
CA PRO A 255 -24.51 -9.05 -19.41
C PRO A 255 -25.16 -9.51 -20.73
N ALA A 256 -25.40 -10.82 -20.82
CA ALA A 256 -26.62 -11.41 -21.38
C ALA A 256 -27.03 -12.56 -20.42
N ALA A 257 -27.82 -12.27 -19.38
CA ALA A 257 -29.28 -12.49 -19.24
C ALA A 257 -29.57 -13.77 -18.39
N PRO A 258 -30.77 -13.93 -17.79
CA PRO A 258 -30.96 -13.80 -16.34
C PRO A 258 -31.21 -15.14 -15.63
N VAL A 259 -30.62 -15.34 -14.45
CA VAL A 259 -31.25 -16.16 -13.42
C VAL A 259 -30.95 -15.50 -12.08
N ALA A 260 -32.02 -15.04 -11.43
CA ALA A 260 -31.99 -14.76 -10.02
C ALA A 260 -31.79 -16.08 -9.27
N SER A 261 -30.68 -16.19 -8.54
CA SER A 261 -30.58 -17.05 -7.38
C SER A 261 -30.04 -16.21 -6.22
N PRO A 262 -30.57 -16.42 -5.00
CA PRO A 262 -30.29 -15.56 -3.86
C PRO A 262 -28.91 -15.84 -3.27
N GLU A 263 -28.32 -14.81 -2.66
CA GLU A 263 -27.10 -14.85 -1.83
C GLU A 263 -25.74 -14.98 -2.54
N GLY A 264 -25.19 -13.84 -2.94
CA GLY A 264 -23.89 -13.35 -2.44
C GLY A 264 -22.59 -14.13 -2.71
N SER A 265 -22.59 -15.23 -3.46
CA SER A 265 -21.38 -16.01 -3.75
C SER A 265 -20.90 -15.78 -5.18
N THR A 266 -19.67 -15.28 -5.34
CA THR A 266 -18.98 -15.19 -6.63
C THR A 266 -18.82 -16.60 -7.19
N PRO A 267 -19.23 -16.88 -8.44
CA PRO A 267 -19.15 -18.24 -9.00
C PRO A 267 -17.71 -18.73 -9.14
N GLY A 268 -17.49 -20.01 -8.88
CA GLY A 268 -16.19 -20.67 -8.83
C GLY A 268 -16.17 -22.01 -9.56
N LEU A 269 -15.02 -22.72 -9.54
CA LEU A 269 -14.92 -24.03 -10.19
C LEU A 269 -15.85 -25.09 -9.59
N GLY A 270 -16.34 -24.88 -8.36
CA GLY A 270 -17.38 -25.70 -7.73
C GLY A 270 -18.72 -25.67 -8.47
N ASP A 271 -18.99 -24.63 -9.26
CA ASP A 271 -20.25 -24.43 -9.98
C ASP A 271 -20.21 -24.96 -11.43
N LEU A 272 -19.08 -25.55 -11.84
CA LEU A 272 -18.93 -26.15 -13.18
C LEU A 272 -19.92 -27.28 -13.49
N PRO A 273 -20.30 -28.16 -12.55
CA PRO A 273 -21.32 -29.17 -12.81
C PRO A 273 -22.63 -28.54 -13.28
N GLU A 274 -23.08 -27.46 -12.63
CA GLU A 274 -24.31 -26.75 -13.03
C GLU A 274 -24.16 -26.06 -14.39
N LEU A 275 -22.98 -25.49 -14.67
CA LEU A 275 -22.69 -24.89 -15.97
C LEU A 275 -22.77 -25.91 -17.10
N VAL A 276 -22.21 -27.11 -16.90
CA VAL A 276 -22.24 -28.20 -17.88
C VAL A 276 -23.67 -28.71 -18.09
N GLU A 277 -24.48 -28.83 -17.03
CA GLU A 277 -25.91 -29.17 -17.17
C GLU A 277 -26.69 -28.14 -17.97
N ARG A 278 -26.44 -26.83 -17.78
CA ARG A 278 -27.06 -25.78 -18.60
C ARG A 278 -26.70 -25.90 -20.07
N VAL A 279 -25.45 -26.24 -20.38
CA VAL A 279 -24.97 -26.45 -21.76
C VAL A 279 -25.61 -27.69 -22.38
N ARG A 280 -25.80 -28.77 -21.60
CA ARG A 280 -26.56 -29.95 -22.01
C ARG A 280 -28.01 -29.61 -22.34
N ALA A 281 -28.66 -28.84 -21.48
CA ALA A 281 -30.03 -28.37 -21.70
C ALA A 281 -30.16 -27.49 -22.95
N ALA A 282 -29.09 -26.79 -23.34
CA ALA A 282 -29.03 -25.98 -24.56
C ALA A 282 -28.72 -26.79 -25.84
N GLY A 283 -28.57 -28.13 -25.75
CA GLY A 283 -28.48 -29.02 -26.90
C GLY A 283 -27.09 -29.58 -27.23
N VAL A 284 -26.03 -29.21 -26.49
CA VAL A 284 -24.67 -29.72 -26.71
C VAL A 284 -24.38 -30.89 -25.76
N ARG A 285 -23.85 -32.01 -26.26
CA ARG A 285 -23.45 -33.15 -25.42
C ARG A 285 -22.15 -32.81 -24.68
N ALA A 286 -22.26 -32.25 -23.48
CA ALA A 286 -21.10 -31.87 -22.67
C ALA A 286 -20.76 -32.91 -21.58
N GLU A 287 -19.50 -33.09 -21.23
CA GLU A 287 -19.03 -33.97 -20.13
C GLU A 287 -18.02 -33.24 -19.25
N LEU A 288 -18.03 -33.54 -17.94
CA LEU A 288 -17.10 -32.99 -16.96
C LEU A 288 -16.34 -34.13 -16.27
N SER A 289 -15.01 -34.08 -16.30
CA SER A 289 -14.14 -35.01 -15.58
C SER A 289 -13.19 -34.25 -14.65
N VAL A 290 -13.01 -34.77 -13.43
CA VAL A 290 -12.07 -34.22 -12.45
C VAL A 290 -11.06 -35.30 -12.08
N ILE A 291 -9.79 -35.03 -12.34
CA ILE A 291 -8.66 -35.95 -12.12
C ILE A 291 -7.77 -35.38 -11.02
N GLY A 292 -7.54 -36.17 -9.98
CA GLY A 292 -6.77 -35.77 -8.79
C GLY A 292 -7.66 -35.18 -7.69
N THR A 293 -7.04 -34.72 -6.60
CA THR A 293 -7.75 -34.11 -5.47
C THR A 293 -7.97 -32.62 -5.73
N ALA A 294 -9.22 -32.17 -5.65
CA ALA A 294 -9.55 -30.75 -5.82
C ALA A 294 -8.87 -29.92 -4.73
N ARG A 295 -8.23 -28.82 -5.12
CA ARG A 295 -7.52 -27.89 -4.22
C ARG A 295 -8.04 -26.48 -4.41
N PRO A 296 -8.25 -25.72 -3.32
CA PRO A 296 -8.77 -24.37 -3.42
C PRO A 296 -7.79 -23.45 -4.14
N LEU A 297 -8.31 -22.68 -5.10
CA LEU A 297 -7.61 -21.56 -5.73
C LEU A 297 -7.88 -20.27 -4.95
N PRO A 298 -7.02 -19.25 -5.06
CA PRO A 298 -7.38 -17.90 -4.66
C PRO A 298 -8.69 -17.46 -5.33
N PRO A 299 -9.60 -16.73 -4.65
CA PRO A 299 -10.94 -16.42 -5.16
C PRO A 299 -10.96 -15.82 -6.58
N GLY A 300 -9.99 -14.95 -6.90
CA GLY A 300 -9.87 -14.36 -8.23
C GLY A 300 -9.42 -15.35 -9.31
N GLY A 301 -8.57 -16.31 -8.96
CA GLY A 301 -8.11 -17.37 -9.87
C GLY A 301 -9.22 -18.39 -10.15
N ASP A 302 -10.00 -18.71 -9.12
CA ASP A 302 -11.16 -19.61 -9.20
C ASP A 302 -12.25 -19.05 -10.13
N LEU A 303 -12.65 -17.78 -9.92
CA LEU A 303 -13.58 -17.07 -10.82
C LEU A 303 -13.04 -16.98 -12.25
N SER A 304 -11.75 -16.68 -12.41
CA SER A 304 -11.14 -16.54 -13.75
C SER A 304 -11.14 -17.85 -14.51
N ALA A 305 -10.85 -18.96 -13.83
CA ALA A 305 -10.92 -20.30 -14.39
C ALA A 305 -12.36 -20.66 -14.79
N TYR A 306 -13.33 -20.39 -13.92
CA TYR A 306 -14.75 -20.59 -14.21
C TYR A 306 -15.20 -19.80 -15.45
N ARG A 307 -14.85 -18.50 -15.54
CA ARG A 307 -15.20 -17.64 -16.69
C ARG A 307 -14.56 -18.10 -18.00
N ILE A 308 -13.32 -18.60 -17.95
CA ILE A 308 -12.65 -19.15 -19.15
C ILE A 308 -13.36 -20.41 -19.65
N VAL A 309 -13.77 -21.31 -18.74
CA VAL A 309 -14.54 -22.50 -19.11
C VAL A 309 -15.91 -22.12 -19.66
N GLN A 310 -16.58 -21.14 -19.04
CA GLN A 310 -17.87 -20.62 -19.51
C GLN A 310 -17.79 -20.05 -20.93
N GLU A 311 -16.80 -19.20 -21.20
CA GLU A 311 -16.60 -18.63 -22.52
C GLU A 311 -16.26 -19.73 -23.55
N ALA A 312 -15.44 -20.71 -23.18
CA ALA A 312 -15.10 -21.85 -24.04
C ALA A 312 -16.35 -22.68 -24.40
N LEU A 313 -17.19 -23.05 -23.43
CA LEU A 313 -18.44 -23.77 -23.70
C LEU A 313 -19.45 -22.94 -24.49
N THR A 314 -19.48 -21.63 -24.27
CA THR A 314 -20.31 -20.70 -25.06
C THR A 314 -19.85 -20.66 -26.52
N ASN A 315 -18.54 -20.73 -26.77
CA ASN A 315 -17.99 -20.81 -28.12
C ASN A 315 -18.38 -22.12 -28.79
N VAL A 316 -18.39 -23.25 -28.06
CA VAL A 316 -18.89 -24.53 -28.61
C VAL A 316 -20.37 -24.42 -28.98
N LEU A 317 -21.21 -23.87 -28.11
CA LEU A 317 -22.64 -23.65 -28.42
C LEU A 317 -22.85 -22.79 -29.68
N LYS A 318 -22.04 -21.75 -29.87
CA LYS A 318 -22.16 -20.83 -31.01
C LYS A 318 -21.61 -21.40 -32.31
N HIS A 319 -20.50 -22.13 -32.25
CA HIS A 319 -19.71 -22.49 -33.43
C HIS A 319 -19.76 -23.98 -33.77
N ALA A 320 -20.16 -24.84 -32.84
CA ALA A 320 -20.23 -26.28 -33.01
C ALA A 320 -21.42 -26.90 -32.23
N PRO A 321 -22.66 -26.48 -32.50
CA PRO A 321 -23.84 -26.89 -31.71
C PRO A 321 -24.15 -28.40 -31.75
N ALA A 322 -23.62 -29.14 -32.71
CA ALA A 322 -23.78 -30.60 -32.83
C ALA A 322 -22.60 -31.40 -32.24
N ALA A 323 -21.57 -30.73 -31.71
CA ALA A 323 -20.38 -31.37 -31.18
C ALA A 323 -20.60 -31.96 -29.77
N HIS A 324 -19.77 -32.94 -29.43
CA HIS A 324 -19.49 -33.34 -28.06
C HIS A 324 -18.43 -32.42 -27.47
N ALA A 325 -18.68 -31.92 -26.26
CA ALA A 325 -17.78 -31.06 -25.52
C ALA A 325 -17.24 -31.79 -24.28
N ALA A 326 -15.94 -31.89 -24.10
CA ALA A 326 -15.31 -32.49 -22.92
C ALA A 326 -14.56 -31.42 -22.10
N VAL A 327 -14.93 -31.30 -20.83
CA VAL A 327 -14.27 -30.44 -19.84
C VAL A 327 -13.51 -31.32 -18.86
N GLU A 328 -12.17 -31.24 -18.86
CA GLU A 328 -11.29 -31.98 -17.95
C GLU A 328 -10.59 -31.00 -17.01
N LEU A 329 -10.71 -31.22 -15.70
CA LEU A 329 -9.92 -30.55 -14.67
C LEU A 329 -8.92 -31.56 -14.09
N ARG A 330 -7.62 -31.26 -14.21
CA ARG A 330 -6.57 -32.12 -13.69
C ARG A 330 -5.71 -31.39 -12.67
N TYR A 331 -5.76 -31.85 -11.43
CA TYR A 331 -4.95 -31.39 -10.32
C TYR A 331 -3.68 -32.26 -10.23
N ARG A 332 -2.51 -31.69 -10.54
CA ARG A 332 -1.24 -32.42 -10.47
C ARG A 332 -0.15 -31.56 -9.83
N GLY A 333 0.34 -31.99 -8.67
CA GLY A 333 1.38 -31.27 -7.93
C GLY A 333 0.93 -29.87 -7.53
N ASP A 334 1.62 -28.87 -8.06
CA ASP A 334 1.39 -27.44 -7.87
C ASP A 334 0.66 -26.79 -9.05
N LEU A 335 0.05 -27.57 -9.95
CA LEU A 335 -0.64 -27.04 -11.12
C LEU A 335 -2.07 -27.61 -11.25
N LEU A 336 -2.99 -26.73 -11.65
CA LEU A 336 -4.31 -27.09 -12.19
C LEU A 336 -4.25 -26.93 -13.71
N THR A 337 -4.53 -28.00 -14.44
CA THR A 337 -4.76 -27.95 -15.89
C THR A 337 -6.25 -28.08 -16.15
N ILE A 338 -6.82 -27.15 -16.92
CA ILE A 338 -8.20 -27.23 -17.40
C ILE A 338 -8.16 -27.34 -18.92
N ARG A 339 -8.86 -28.33 -19.46
CA ARG A 339 -8.95 -28.58 -20.89
C ARG A 339 -10.43 -28.61 -21.29
N VAL A 340 -10.80 -27.79 -22.28
CA VAL A 340 -12.13 -27.79 -22.89
C VAL A 340 -11.95 -28.11 -24.35
N ASP A 341 -12.47 -29.27 -24.76
CA ASP A 341 -12.35 -29.79 -26.10
C ASP A 341 -13.74 -29.95 -26.72
N ASP A 342 -13.86 -29.69 -28.01
CA ASP A 342 -14.96 -30.19 -28.82
C ASP A 342 -14.47 -31.15 -29.92
N ASP A 343 -15.38 -31.95 -30.47
CA ASP A 343 -15.18 -32.82 -31.63
C ASP A 343 -15.87 -32.29 -32.91
N GLY A 344 -16.26 -31.01 -32.91
CA GLY A 344 -16.93 -30.36 -34.03
C GLY A 344 -16.08 -30.36 -35.29
N GLY A 345 -16.72 -30.18 -36.44
CA GLY A 345 -16.08 -30.20 -37.76
C GLY A 345 -15.09 -29.05 -37.99
N GLY A 346 -13.91 -29.13 -37.39
CA GLY A 346 -12.73 -28.35 -37.77
C GLY A 346 -12.17 -28.86 -39.09
N ALA A 347 -12.88 -28.62 -40.19
CA ALA A 347 -12.38 -28.95 -41.52
C ALA A 347 -11.17 -28.06 -41.84
N ALA A 348 -10.01 -28.70 -42.01
CA ALA A 348 -8.94 -28.15 -42.82
C ALA A 348 -9.49 -27.94 -44.24
N GLY A 349 -9.80 -26.69 -44.58
CA GLY A 349 -10.24 -26.26 -45.90
C GLY A 349 -9.71 -24.84 -46.14
N THR A 350 -8.83 -24.73 -47.11
CA THR A 350 -8.25 -23.49 -47.63
C THR A 350 -9.33 -22.43 -47.92
N GLY A 351 -9.24 -21.28 -47.26
CA GLY A 351 -9.92 -20.04 -47.65
C GLY A 351 -11.39 -19.92 -47.25
N VAL A 352 -11.67 -19.46 -46.01
CA VAL A 352 -12.88 -18.68 -45.70
C VAL A 352 -12.49 -17.54 -44.77
N GLU A 353 -12.60 -16.34 -45.33
CA GLU A 353 -12.89 -15.04 -44.73
C GLU A 353 -12.83 -14.96 -43.19
N ARG A 354 -11.88 -14.16 -42.69
CA ARG A 354 -11.89 -13.67 -41.30
C ARG A 354 -13.22 -12.95 -41.09
N VAL A 355 -14.16 -13.57 -40.39
CA VAL A 355 -15.31 -12.86 -39.84
C VAL A 355 -14.77 -11.71 -38.98
N PRO A 356 -14.96 -10.43 -39.35
CA PRO A 356 -14.43 -9.31 -38.60
C PRO A 356 -15.26 -9.16 -37.33
N GLY A 357 -14.74 -9.62 -36.19
CA GLY A 357 -15.38 -9.42 -34.88
C GLY A 357 -15.01 -10.42 -33.77
N GLY A 358 -14.58 -11.64 -34.11
CA GLY A 358 -14.44 -12.76 -33.14
C GLY A 358 -13.16 -12.79 -32.27
N GLY A 359 -12.23 -11.84 -32.42
CA GLY A 359 -10.90 -11.90 -31.78
C GLY A 359 -10.84 -11.53 -30.30
N HIS A 360 -11.90 -10.94 -29.75
CA HIS A 360 -11.88 -10.35 -28.41
C HIS A 360 -12.00 -11.41 -27.29
N GLY A 361 -12.76 -12.48 -27.50
CA GLY A 361 -12.97 -13.54 -26.49
C GLY A 361 -11.70 -14.31 -26.16
N LEU A 362 -10.94 -14.72 -27.18
CA LEU A 362 -9.66 -15.45 -27.01
C LEU A 362 -8.55 -14.57 -26.42
N MET A 363 -8.52 -13.28 -26.76
CA MET A 363 -7.59 -12.33 -26.16
C MET A 363 -7.91 -12.13 -24.67
N GLY A 364 -9.19 -11.91 -24.32
CA GLY A 364 -9.63 -11.77 -22.94
C GLY A 364 -9.37 -13.01 -22.08
N MET A 365 -9.57 -14.23 -22.61
CA MET A 365 -9.23 -15.47 -21.91
C MET A 365 -7.72 -15.58 -21.63
N ARG A 366 -6.87 -15.19 -22.59
CA ARG A 366 -5.40 -15.23 -22.45
C ARG A 366 -4.90 -14.24 -21.39
N GLU A 367 -5.46 -13.03 -21.35
CA GLU A 367 -5.09 -12.01 -20.36
C GLU A 367 -5.48 -12.45 -18.94
N ARG A 368 -6.68 -13.02 -18.76
CA ARG A 368 -7.14 -13.56 -17.47
C ARG A 368 -6.25 -14.70 -16.96
N ALA A 369 -5.80 -15.60 -17.83
CA ALA A 369 -4.86 -16.64 -17.44
C ALA A 369 -3.53 -16.06 -16.94
N LYS A 370 -2.98 -15.07 -17.65
CA LYS A 370 -1.71 -14.41 -17.28
C LYS A 370 -1.79 -13.67 -15.95
N LEU A 371 -2.94 -13.03 -15.64
CA LEU A 371 -3.16 -12.30 -14.39
C LEU A 371 -2.94 -13.16 -13.14
N TYR A 372 -3.17 -14.47 -13.24
CA TYR A 372 -2.98 -15.41 -12.14
C TYR A 372 -1.76 -16.33 -12.33
N GLY A 373 -0.76 -15.87 -13.11
CA GLY A 373 0.49 -16.60 -13.33
C GLY A 373 0.33 -17.87 -14.18
N GLY A 374 -0.80 -18.01 -14.88
CA GLY A 374 -1.11 -19.15 -15.71
C GLY A 374 -0.74 -19.00 -17.19
N THR A 375 -0.88 -20.10 -17.92
CA THR A 375 -0.71 -20.16 -19.38
C THR A 375 -2.02 -20.52 -20.06
N PHE A 376 -2.20 -20.02 -21.28
CA PHE A 376 -3.41 -20.24 -22.09
C PHE A 376 -3.03 -20.55 -23.53
N ALA A 377 -3.61 -21.62 -24.07
CA ALA A 377 -3.52 -22.00 -25.47
C ALA A 377 -4.91 -22.37 -26.00
N ALA A 378 -5.20 -21.99 -27.25
CA ALA A 378 -6.43 -22.32 -27.92
C ALA A 378 -6.14 -22.58 -29.41
N GLY A 379 -6.74 -23.61 -29.99
CA GLY A 379 -6.51 -23.94 -31.40
C GLY A 379 -7.18 -25.24 -31.85
N PRO A 380 -7.13 -25.53 -33.16
CA PRO A 380 -7.67 -26.76 -33.72
C PRO A 380 -6.89 -27.98 -33.20
N ARG A 381 -7.60 -29.07 -32.94
CA ARG A 381 -7.02 -30.32 -32.44
C ARG A 381 -6.60 -31.21 -33.60
N ARG A 382 -5.55 -32.01 -33.38
CA ARG A 382 -5.04 -32.98 -34.37
C ARG A 382 -6.03 -34.07 -34.75
N GLN A 383 -7.03 -34.33 -33.90
CA GLN A 383 -8.05 -35.36 -34.07
C GLN A 383 -9.36 -34.79 -34.64
N GLY A 384 -9.38 -33.50 -35.03
CA GLY A 384 -10.61 -32.77 -35.34
C GLY A 384 -11.15 -32.00 -34.12
N GLY A 385 -11.92 -30.94 -34.38
CA GLY A 385 -12.47 -30.06 -33.34
C GLY A 385 -11.52 -28.95 -32.87
N TYR A 386 -11.98 -28.18 -31.89
CA TYR A 386 -11.23 -27.09 -31.27
C TYR A 386 -10.93 -27.41 -29.80
N GLY A 387 -9.81 -26.89 -29.28
CA GLY A 387 -9.38 -27.15 -27.91
C GLY A 387 -8.86 -25.89 -27.23
N VAL A 388 -9.26 -25.72 -25.98
CA VAL A 388 -8.79 -24.68 -25.06
C VAL A 388 -8.06 -25.34 -23.90
N LEU A 389 -6.85 -24.87 -23.61
CA LEU A 389 -6.00 -25.36 -22.54
C LEU A 389 -5.58 -24.19 -21.64
N LEU A 390 -5.94 -24.30 -20.36
CA LEU A 390 -5.56 -23.39 -19.29
C LEU A 390 -4.68 -24.14 -18.29
N THR A 391 -3.57 -23.53 -17.87
CA THR A 391 -2.76 -24.04 -16.75
C THR A 391 -2.62 -22.95 -15.71
N LEU A 392 -2.94 -23.22 -14.46
CA LEU A 392 -2.85 -22.30 -13.33
C LEU A 392 -1.98 -22.86 -12.21
N PRO A 393 -1.13 -22.04 -11.57
CA PRO A 393 -0.42 -22.45 -10.36
C PRO A 393 -1.38 -22.60 -9.18
N LEU A 394 -1.26 -23.72 -8.47
CA LEU A 394 -1.93 -23.98 -7.20
C LEU A 394 -1.03 -23.49 -6.05
N PRO A 395 -1.61 -22.89 -5.00
CA PRO A 395 -0.85 -22.54 -3.79
C PRO A 395 -0.12 -23.77 -3.23
N ALA A 396 1.03 -23.60 -2.56
CA ALA A 396 1.69 -24.70 -1.87
C ALA A 396 0.76 -25.30 -0.79
N PRO A 397 0.79 -26.62 -0.52
CA PRO A 397 -0.02 -27.20 0.56
C PRO A 397 0.36 -26.56 1.90
N THR A 398 -0.58 -25.88 2.55
CA THR A 398 -0.41 -25.45 3.94
C THR A 398 -0.41 -26.68 4.84
N ALA A 399 0.79 -27.13 5.24
CA ALA A 399 0.95 -28.11 6.30
C ALA A 399 0.55 -27.45 7.64
N GLY A 400 -0.71 -27.63 8.05
CA GLY A 400 -1.18 -27.10 9.34
C GLY A 400 -2.68 -26.92 9.44
N ALA A 401 -3.45 -28.00 9.33
CA ALA A 401 -4.88 -28.00 9.70
C ALA A 401 -5.34 -29.38 10.14
N ASP A 402 -4.52 -30.10 10.92
CA ASP A 402 -4.90 -31.41 11.49
C ASP A 402 -4.33 -31.63 12.90
N ARG A 403 -4.44 -30.59 13.75
CA ARG A 403 -4.25 -30.71 15.20
C ARG A 403 -5.29 -29.86 15.94
N ALA A 404 -6.54 -30.29 15.85
CA ALA A 404 -7.58 -29.86 16.77
C ALA A 404 -8.71 -30.90 16.83
N ASP A 405 -8.41 -32.13 17.24
CA ASP A 405 -9.34 -32.89 18.10
C ASP A 405 -8.62 -34.03 18.82
N THR A 406 -9.10 -34.36 20.02
CA THR A 406 -8.66 -35.35 21.04
C THR A 406 -8.05 -34.74 22.31
N GLY A 407 -8.91 -34.08 23.07
CA GLY A 407 -8.76 -34.02 24.52
C GLY A 407 -9.32 -35.28 25.15
N THR A 408 -8.48 -36.09 25.82
CA THR A 408 -8.88 -36.95 26.96
C THR A 408 -7.65 -37.38 27.78
N GLY A 409 -7.68 -37.07 29.07
CA GLY A 409 -7.21 -37.93 30.18
C GLY A 409 -5.75 -38.37 30.29
N ARG A 410 -5.04 -37.84 31.30
CA ARG A 410 -3.89 -38.50 32.00
C ARG A 410 -4.31 -39.89 32.58
N PRO A 411 -3.41 -40.82 33.03
CA PRO A 411 -2.06 -40.57 33.59
C PRO A 411 -0.92 -41.57 33.25
N ARG A 412 0.28 -41.16 33.71
CA ARG A 412 1.59 -41.85 33.87
C ARG A 412 1.62 -43.39 33.89
N ALA A 413 2.55 -43.95 33.11
CA ALA A 413 3.52 -45.01 33.43
C ALA A 413 4.48 -45.06 32.21
N GLY A 414 5.80 -45.04 32.31
CA GLY A 414 6.67 -46.00 32.98
C GLY A 414 7.65 -46.52 31.92
N THR A 415 8.92 -46.62 32.30
CA THR A 415 9.96 -47.49 31.70
C THR A 415 10.41 -47.24 30.26
N GLY A 416 11.69 -46.81 30.10
CA GLY A 416 12.50 -47.12 28.92
C GLY A 416 12.75 -48.62 28.79
N PRO A 417 13.42 -49.09 27.71
CA PRO A 417 14.89 -49.08 27.72
C PRO A 417 15.58 -48.97 26.33
N ALA A 418 16.92 -48.92 26.41
CA ALA A 418 17.93 -49.28 25.40
C ALA A 418 18.01 -48.36 24.16
N GLY A 419 19.12 -47.65 23.92
CA GLY A 419 20.49 -48.17 23.74
C GLY A 419 20.65 -48.55 22.25
N THR A 420 21.64 -48.15 21.46
CA THR A 420 22.97 -47.57 21.67
C THR A 420 23.47 -47.21 20.26
N GLY A 421 24.23 -46.12 20.09
CA GLY A 421 24.75 -45.75 18.78
C GLY A 421 25.80 -44.63 18.79
N ARG A 422 26.95 -44.93 19.42
CA ARG A 422 28.32 -44.45 19.14
C ARG A 422 28.57 -42.99 18.70
N GLY A 423 29.43 -42.34 19.50
CA GLY A 423 30.73 -41.86 18.98
C GLY A 423 31.05 -40.39 19.22
N GLY A 424 31.93 -40.10 20.21
CA GLY A 424 32.54 -38.78 20.37
C GLY A 424 33.06 -38.44 21.78
N GLU A 425 34.02 -39.22 22.29
CA GLU A 425 34.97 -38.81 23.34
C GLU A 425 35.75 -37.54 22.91
N ARG A 426 36.28 -36.61 23.72
CA ARG A 426 36.80 -36.60 25.11
C ARG A 426 36.99 -35.11 25.54
N LYS A 427 36.50 -34.71 26.72
CA LYS A 427 37.23 -34.49 28.01
C LYS A 427 38.04 -33.20 28.18
N GLN A 428 37.63 -32.43 29.19
CA GLN A 428 38.38 -31.81 30.32
C GLN A 428 37.82 -30.40 30.57
N GLY A 429 37.42 -29.97 31.77
CA GLY A 429 37.41 -30.56 33.10
C GLY A 429 37.03 -29.47 34.11
N HIS A 430 36.81 -29.90 35.35
CA HIS A 430 36.85 -29.12 36.59
C HIS A 430 35.56 -28.42 37.07
N ASP A 431 34.90 -29.10 38.02
CA ASP A 431 34.19 -28.56 39.18
C ASP A 431 34.84 -29.26 40.40
N PRO A 432 34.88 -28.68 41.63
CA PRO A 432 33.65 -28.65 42.44
C PRO A 432 33.55 -27.50 43.48
N ALA A 433 32.31 -27.24 43.94
CA ALA A 433 31.88 -27.47 45.34
C ALA A 433 30.89 -26.40 45.88
N GLU A 434 29.71 -26.93 46.25
CA GLU A 434 28.94 -26.70 47.49
C GLU A 434 28.11 -25.40 47.72
N ASP A 435 26.79 -25.65 47.69
CA ASP A 435 25.66 -25.09 48.47
C ASP A 435 25.97 -24.69 49.94
N PRO A 436 25.08 -23.99 50.72
CA PRO A 436 23.63 -23.87 50.53
C PRO A 436 22.98 -22.49 50.82
N CYS A 437 21.75 -22.37 50.32
CA CYS A 437 20.72 -21.39 50.68
C CYS A 437 20.40 -21.35 52.20
N PRO A 438 19.85 -20.24 52.73
CA PRO A 438 18.45 -20.35 53.15
C PRO A 438 17.55 -19.13 52.86
N ARG A 439 16.29 -19.49 52.59
CA ARG A 439 15.03 -18.73 52.55
C ARG A 439 14.85 -17.65 53.63
N ARG A 440 14.22 -16.53 53.26
CA ARG A 440 13.18 -15.76 53.99
C ARG A 440 12.71 -14.62 53.08
N ARG A 441 11.47 -14.12 53.06
CA ARG A 441 10.13 -14.52 53.52
C ARG A 441 9.20 -13.52 52.82
N ARG A 442 8.04 -13.98 52.35
CA ARG A 442 6.91 -13.14 51.89
C ARG A 442 6.42 -12.21 53.00
N ARG A 443 5.92 -11.03 52.65
CA ARG A 443 4.62 -10.49 53.08
C ARG A 443 4.38 -9.09 52.48
N ASP A 444 3.47 -9.04 51.51
CA ASP A 444 2.34 -8.10 51.55
C ASP A 444 1.11 -8.93 51.97
N PRO A 445 0.13 -8.31 52.66
CA PRO A 445 -1.06 -7.89 51.92
C PRO A 445 -1.68 -6.55 52.36
N ASP A 446 -2.23 -5.85 51.35
CA ASP A 446 -3.45 -5.02 51.24
C ASP A 446 -4.48 -5.01 52.40
N PRO A 447 -5.41 -4.02 52.47
CA PRO A 447 -5.94 -3.17 51.38
C PRO A 447 -5.82 -1.64 51.52
#